data_AF-A0A2V7RFP3-F1
#
_entry.id   AF-A0A2V7RFP3-F1
#
_cell.length_a   1.000
_cell.length_b   1.000
_cell.length_c   1.000
_cell.angle_alpha   90.00
_cell.angle_beta   90.00
_cell.angle_gamma   90.00
#
_symmetry.space_group_name_H-M   'P 1'
#
loop_
_entity.id
_entity.type
_entity.pdbx_description
1 polymer ?
#
loop_
_entity_poly.entity_id
_entity_poly.type
_entity_poly.pdbx_seq_one_letter_code
_entity_poly.pdbx_strand_id
1 'polypeptide(L)'
;MARRSRIPAGVAHLIIRGIEGQVGGVGREVLGDLLATHGHRDGLARAEHADLADRVAAPGNVHRQLAAIHHAVPPQRAQADGDPLPRRRLVSADRAVHEQAPRPRPRDEALGAGIEVRGGRIVRGLQDERGGGGGDEREHRASYASEAPNVPAPGRLDSGAMGAYWRITREPRYSLLFALPLLVFYELLATVQPVGPHGSLRSGADAILEGPFIALAGSRGPLLFLACLTGVGVWLVARDLRRGRVDPKLFGAMLLESAALALLAGVVVSAATVHLLGRATPLLIGQMGTLGGSTRLMLALGAGLYEELLFRVLLVGALAWVGRRLFGWQEVPAGVFAVVLGAAIFSAFHYIGPYADPWALYSFVYRLLAGVFFSALYLTRGFGVTAWTHALYDVFVLFG
;
A
#
# COMPACT_ATOMS: atom_id res chain seq x y z
N MET A 1 22.94 -23.15 -34.31
CA MET A 1 22.80 -21.71 -33.94
C MET A 1 21.73 -21.59 -32.85
N ALA A 2 22.04 -21.01 -31.68
CA ALA A 2 21.05 -20.79 -30.62
C ALA A 2 20.59 -19.32 -30.62
N ARG A 3 19.28 -19.06 -30.75
CA ARG A 3 18.71 -17.72 -30.58
C ARG A 3 18.75 -17.34 -29.09
N ARG A 4 19.62 -16.39 -28.71
CA ARG A 4 19.51 -15.72 -27.40
C ARG A 4 18.20 -14.93 -27.36
N SER A 5 17.31 -15.25 -26.41
CA SER A 5 16.11 -14.48 -26.10
C SER A 5 16.50 -13.12 -25.55
N ARG A 6 16.45 -12.08 -26.40
CA ARG A 6 16.61 -10.69 -25.95
C ARG A 6 15.37 -10.28 -25.17
N ILE A 7 15.54 -9.80 -23.95
CA ILE A 7 14.48 -9.12 -23.19
C ILE A 7 13.99 -7.92 -24.05
N PRO A 8 12.68 -7.70 -24.22
CA PRO A 8 12.17 -6.57 -24.98
C PRO A 8 12.68 -5.24 -24.42
N ALA A 9 13.32 -4.42 -25.26
CA ALA A 9 14.04 -3.22 -24.81
C ALA A 9 13.17 -2.21 -24.03
N GLY A 10 11.86 -2.16 -24.33
CA GLY A 10 10.91 -1.32 -23.59
C GLY A 10 10.77 -1.69 -22.10
N VAL A 11 10.83 -2.98 -21.75
CA VAL A 11 10.75 -3.43 -20.35
C VAL A 11 11.99 -3.01 -19.58
N ALA A 12 13.17 -3.17 -20.17
CA ALA A 12 14.42 -2.71 -19.58
C ALA A 12 14.41 -1.18 -19.38
N HIS A 13 13.95 -0.40 -20.38
CA HIS A 13 13.87 1.06 -20.29
C HIS A 13 12.88 1.54 -19.21
N LEU A 14 11.78 0.82 -18.98
CA LEU A 14 10.84 1.13 -17.92
C LEU A 14 11.42 0.89 -16.52
N ILE A 15 12.16 -0.22 -16.35
CA ILE A 15 12.87 -0.54 -15.10
C ILE A 15 13.98 0.49 -14.84
N ILE A 16 14.75 0.88 -15.86
CA ILE A 16 15.79 1.92 -15.78
C ILE A 16 15.20 3.22 -15.23
N ARG A 17 14.19 3.81 -15.89
CA ARG A 17 13.53 5.04 -15.41
C ARG A 17 12.87 4.89 -14.04
N GLY A 18 12.39 3.70 -13.72
CA GLY A 18 11.81 3.38 -12.42
C GLY A 18 12.81 3.56 -11.27
N ILE A 19 14.04 3.07 -11.47
CA ILE A 19 15.14 3.16 -10.50
C ILE A 19 15.72 4.58 -10.46
N GLU A 20 15.99 5.19 -11.62
CA GLU A 20 16.48 6.59 -11.74
C GLU A 20 15.63 7.55 -10.88
N GLY A 21 14.31 7.43 -10.98
CA GLY A 21 13.37 8.28 -10.25
C GLY A 21 13.29 8.01 -8.74
N GLN A 22 13.44 6.76 -8.28
CA GLN A 22 13.30 6.45 -6.85
C GLN A 22 14.57 6.70 -6.05
N VAL A 23 15.72 6.21 -6.52
CA VAL A 23 16.98 6.23 -5.75
C VAL A 23 17.81 7.50 -6.02
N GLY A 24 17.25 8.43 -6.79
CA GLY A 24 17.63 9.84 -6.84
C GLY A 24 17.04 10.65 -5.68
N GLY A 25 15.71 10.66 -5.51
CA GLY A 25 15.01 11.56 -4.59
C GLY A 25 15.00 11.11 -3.13
N VAL A 26 14.20 10.08 -2.80
CA VAL A 26 13.78 9.81 -1.42
C VAL A 26 14.96 9.48 -0.49
N GLY A 27 15.85 8.59 -0.92
CA GLY A 27 17.01 8.17 -0.12
C GLY A 27 18.16 9.19 -0.03
N ARG A 28 18.17 10.23 -0.87
CA ARG A 28 19.20 11.29 -0.83
C ARG A 28 18.71 12.53 -0.08
N GLU A 29 17.47 12.99 -0.31
CA GLU A 29 16.93 14.16 0.40
C GLU A 29 16.77 13.89 1.90
N VAL A 30 16.13 12.79 2.30
CA VAL A 30 15.85 12.52 3.73
C VAL A 30 17.13 12.31 4.55
N LEU A 31 18.09 11.55 4.01
CA LEU A 31 19.37 11.30 4.69
C LEU A 31 20.31 12.52 4.60
N GLY A 32 20.24 13.29 3.51
CA GLY A 32 20.99 14.53 3.34
C GLY A 32 20.55 15.62 4.32
N ASP A 33 19.25 15.86 4.46
CA ASP A 33 18.68 16.84 5.40
C ASP A 33 19.02 16.48 6.87
N LEU A 34 19.03 15.18 7.21
CA LEU A 34 19.43 14.66 8.54
C LEU A 34 20.92 14.80 8.86
N LEU A 35 21.79 14.74 7.85
CA LEU A 35 23.24 14.96 8.01
C LEU A 35 23.60 16.45 7.99
N ALA A 36 22.94 17.25 7.16
CA ALA A 36 23.12 18.71 7.10
C ALA A 36 22.72 19.41 8.39
N THR A 37 21.68 18.91 9.08
CA THR A 37 21.26 19.40 10.41
C THR A 37 22.25 19.06 11.53
N HIS A 38 23.14 18.08 11.34
CA HIS A 38 24.27 17.83 12.24
C HIS A 38 25.49 18.69 11.90
N GLY A 39 25.83 18.82 10.60
CA GLY A 39 26.98 19.59 10.13
C GLY A 39 26.96 21.11 10.42
N HIS A 40 25.86 21.63 10.99
CA HIS A 40 25.77 23.02 11.46
C HIS A 40 26.05 23.20 12.97
N ARG A 41 26.45 22.14 13.70
CA ARG A 41 26.86 22.23 15.12
C ARG A 41 28.38 22.25 15.35
N ASP A 42 29.18 21.80 14.39
CA ASP A 42 30.65 21.73 14.50
C ASP A 42 31.37 23.10 14.49
N GLY A 43 30.61 24.19 14.35
CA GLY A 43 31.10 25.57 14.39
C GLY A 43 31.22 26.19 15.79
N LEU A 44 30.62 25.60 16.84
CA LEU A 44 30.56 26.20 18.18
C LEU A 44 31.24 25.36 19.28
N ALA A 45 31.52 24.07 19.06
CA ALA A 45 32.09 23.17 20.06
C ALA A 45 33.63 23.22 20.16
N ARG A 46 34.28 24.36 19.87
CA ARG A 46 35.75 24.47 19.74
C ARG A 46 36.41 25.46 20.73
N ALA A 47 35.77 25.69 21.88
CA ALA A 47 36.22 26.67 22.88
C ALA A 47 36.35 26.16 24.33
N GLU A 48 35.78 24.99 24.70
CA GLU A 48 35.58 24.61 26.12
C GLU A 48 36.11 23.24 26.56
N HIS A 49 36.88 22.51 25.74
CA HIS A 49 37.54 21.27 26.17
C HIS A 49 39.05 21.31 25.97
N ALA A 50 39.72 22.08 26.84
CA ALA A 50 41.17 22.10 27.01
C ALA A 50 41.61 21.65 28.42
N ASP A 51 40.72 21.05 29.22
CA ASP A 51 41.03 20.62 30.60
C ASP A 51 40.23 19.39 31.07
N LEU A 52 40.50 18.22 30.47
CA LEU A 52 40.09 16.91 31.03
C LEU A 52 40.95 15.72 30.52
N ALA A 53 42.23 15.96 30.22
CA ALA A 53 43.10 14.99 29.55
C ALA A 53 43.89 14.05 30.50
N ASP A 54 43.67 14.13 31.83
CA ASP A 54 44.56 13.52 32.83
C ASP A 54 43.83 12.63 33.87
N ARG A 55 43.18 11.55 33.40
CA ARG A 55 42.79 10.37 34.22
C ARG A 55 42.85 9.07 33.43
N VAL A 56 44.06 8.55 33.22
CA VAL A 56 44.28 7.20 32.66
C VAL A 56 44.15 6.14 33.76
N ALA A 57 43.35 5.10 33.52
CA ALA A 57 43.32 3.87 34.31
C ALA A 57 43.14 2.64 33.38
N ALA A 58 43.84 1.54 33.71
CA ALA A 58 44.03 0.39 32.82
C ALA A 58 42.85 -0.62 32.83
N PRO A 59 42.67 -1.45 31.79
CA PRO A 59 41.48 -2.29 31.61
C PRO A 59 41.46 -3.56 32.50
N GLY A 60 40.27 -3.91 33.01
CA GLY A 60 40.06 -5.05 33.92
C GLY A 60 39.17 -6.17 33.36
N ASN A 61 39.78 -7.32 33.08
CA ASN A 61 39.21 -8.66 32.85
C ASN A 61 37.66 -8.83 32.82
N VAL A 62 37.11 -8.93 31.60
CA VAL A 62 35.69 -9.22 31.30
C VAL A 62 35.20 -10.57 31.86
N HIS A 63 36.10 -11.53 32.08
CA HIS A 63 35.75 -12.92 32.41
C HIS A 63 35.08 -13.15 33.79
N ARG A 64 34.95 -12.12 34.64
CA ARG A 64 34.33 -12.25 35.97
C ARG A 64 32.84 -11.89 36.04
N GLN A 65 32.26 -11.24 35.03
CA GLN A 65 30.83 -10.88 35.02
C GLN A 65 29.89 -11.97 34.48
N LEU A 66 30.40 -12.94 33.71
CA LEU A 66 29.59 -14.03 33.15
C LEU A 66 29.18 -15.12 34.16
N ALA A 67 29.75 -15.13 35.37
CA ALA A 67 29.43 -16.11 36.41
C ALA A 67 28.15 -15.78 37.22
N ALA A 68 27.51 -14.63 36.99
CA ALA A 68 26.44 -14.10 37.84
C ALA A 68 25.00 -14.42 37.37
N ILE A 69 24.81 -15.08 36.22
CA ILE A 69 23.49 -15.36 35.63
C ILE A 69 23.32 -16.87 35.37
N HIS A 70 23.45 -17.69 36.43
CA HIS A 70 23.31 -19.15 36.28
C HIS A 70 22.69 -19.93 37.46
N HIS A 71 22.06 -19.25 38.43
CA HIS A 71 21.37 -19.90 39.57
C HIS A 71 20.04 -19.23 39.92
N ALA A 72 18.94 -19.64 39.27
CA ALA A 72 17.56 -19.22 39.65
C ALA A 72 16.43 -20.16 39.15
N VAL A 73 16.66 -21.48 39.02
CA VAL A 73 15.61 -22.45 38.64
C VAL A 73 15.68 -23.72 39.49
N PRO A 74 14.73 -23.96 40.42
CA PRO A 74 14.55 -25.26 41.07
C PRO A 74 13.70 -26.21 40.20
N PRO A 75 14.04 -27.51 40.09
CA PRO A 75 13.26 -28.45 39.28
C PRO A 75 12.05 -29.01 40.05
N GLN A 76 10.84 -28.85 39.51
CA GLN A 76 9.69 -29.65 39.93
C GLN A 76 9.59 -30.92 39.08
N ARG A 77 9.33 -32.05 39.73
CA ARG A 77 9.19 -33.37 39.10
C ARG A 77 7.75 -33.58 38.62
N ALA A 78 7.59 -34.41 37.59
CA ALA A 78 6.29 -34.94 37.21
C ALA A 78 5.73 -35.84 38.31
N GLN A 79 4.42 -35.76 38.52
CA GLN A 79 3.66 -36.71 39.33
C GLN A 79 2.27 -36.84 38.70
N ALA A 80 1.84 -38.07 38.44
CA ALA A 80 0.53 -38.37 37.88
C ALA A 80 -0.34 -39.03 38.96
N ASP A 81 -1.60 -38.61 39.07
CA ASP A 81 -2.77 -39.51 39.03
C ASP A 81 -4.09 -38.72 39.19
N GLY A 82 -5.22 -39.38 38.86
CA GLY A 82 -6.52 -39.10 39.47
C GLY A 82 -7.43 -38.02 38.84
N ASP A 83 -8.18 -38.41 37.81
CA ASP A 83 -9.55 -37.92 37.62
C ASP A 83 -10.48 -38.79 38.51
N PRO A 84 -11.47 -38.21 39.23
CA PRO A 84 -12.82 -38.23 38.65
C PRO A 84 -13.71 -37.02 38.97
N LEU A 85 -14.46 -36.57 37.96
CA LEU A 85 -15.73 -35.83 38.11
C LEU A 85 -16.70 -36.56 39.08
N PRO A 86 -17.62 -35.84 39.77
CA PRO A 86 -19.00 -35.82 39.23
C PRO A 86 -19.92 -34.62 39.60
N ARG A 87 -21.08 -34.57 38.94
CA ARG A 87 -22.36 -33.88 39.30
C ARG A 87 -22.54 -32.37 39.01
N ARG A 88 -22.82 -32.08 37.73
CA ARG A 88 -24.18 -31.75 37.23
C ARG A 88 -25.16 -31.12 38.26
N ARG A 89 -25.52 -29.85 38.05
CA ARG A 89 -26.87 -29.32 38.36
C ARG A 89 -27.50 -28.72 37.11
N LEU A 90 -28.70 -29.18 36.78
CA LEU A 90 -29.63 -28.40 35.97
C LEU A 90 -30.39 -27.45 36.91
N VAL A 91 -30.76 -26.26 36.42
CA VAL A 91 -32.00 -25.58 36.80
C VAL A 91 -32.67 -25.14 35.51
N SER A 92 -33.95 -25.47 35.37
CA SER A 92 -34.81 -25.03 34.27
C SER A 92 -36.17 -24.66 34.85
N ALA A 93 -36.60 -23.43 34.57
CA ALA A 93 -37.95 -22.90 34.73
C ALA A 93 -37.95 -21.57 33.96
N ASP A 94 -38.54 -21.50 32.77
CA ASP A 94 -39.98 -21.27 32.54
C ASP A 94 -40.48 -19.89 32.97
N ARG A 95 -40.64 -19.01 31.97
CA ARG A 95 -41.85 -18.20 31.84
C ARG A 95 -42.03 -17.74 30.39
N ALA A 96 -43.22 -18.00 29.84
CA ALA A 96 -43.71 -17.50 28.57
C ALA A 96 -44.99 -16.67 28.81
N VAL A 97 -45.55 -16.08 27.73
CA VAL A 97 -46.77 -15.23 27.73
C VAL A 97 -46.51 -13.86 28.40
N HIS A 98 -46.56 -12.72 27.70
CA HIS A 98 -47.75 -12.26 26.97
C HIS A 98 -47.56 -11.86 25.49
N GLU A 99 -48.46 -12.43 24.72
CA GLU A 99 -48.93 -12.10 23.37
C GLU A 99 -49.46 -10.66 23.25
N GLN A 100 -49.23 -9.97 22.11
CA GLN A 100 -50.25 -9.47 21.16
C GLN A 100 -49.73 -8.37 20.21
N ALA A 101 -50.23 -8.41 18.97
CA ALA A 101 -50.07 -7.35 17.96
C ALA A 101 -51.36 -7.23 17.16
N PRO A 102 -51.70 -6.02 16.65
CA PRO A 102 -52.21 -5.97 15.28
C PRO A 102 -51.77 -4.76 14.45
N ARG A 103 -51.85 -4.95 13.12
CA ARG A 103 -52.00 -3.96 12.04
C ARG A 103 -53.40 -4.20 11.42
N PRO A 104 -54.10 -3.26 10.72
CA PRO A 104 -53.52 -2.49 9.60
C PRO A 104 -54.13 -1.07 9.31
N ARG A 105 -53.83 -0.60 8.08
CA ARG A 105 -54.25 0.56 7.24
C ARG A 105 -55.79 0.86 7.24
N PRO A 106 -56.34 1.92 6.55
CA PRO A 106 -55.75 2.80 5.50
C PRO A 106 -56.17 4.31 5.45
N ARG A 107 -55.63 5.04 4.44
CA ARG A 107 -56.21 6.23 3.74
C ARG A 107 -56.40 7.54 4.56
N ASP A 108 -56.59 8.74 3.98
CA ASP A 108 -56.77 9.17 2.57
C ASP A 108 -56.10 10.55 2.27
N GLU A 109 -56.39 11.10 1.09
CA GLU A 109 -55.99 12.40 0.49
C GLU A 109 -56.62 13.64 1.22
N ALA A 110 -56.48 14.94 0.86
CA ALA A 110 -55.99 15.63 -0.34
C ALA A 110 -55.70 17.15 -0.08
N LEU A 111 -55.11 17.84 -1.08
CA LEU A 111 -55.19 19.31 -1.39
C LEU A 111 -54.67 20.35 -0.35
N GLY A 112 -54.22 21.55 -0.76
CA GLY A 112 -53.89 22.02 -2.11
C GLY A 112 -53.85 23.55 -2.27
N ALA A 113 -52.72 24.12 -2.73
CA ALA A 113 -52.59 25.45 -3.35
C ALA A 113 -51.18 25.61 -3.98
N GLY A 114 -50.96 26.12 -5.20
CA GLY A 114 -51.92 26.42 -6.27
C GLY A 114 -51.87 27.84 -6.81
N ILE A 115 -50.77 28.26 -7.45
CA ILE A 115 -50.77 29.36 -8.44
C ILE A 115 -49.99 28.92 -9.69
N GLU A 116 -50.64 29.02 -10.83
CA GLU A 116 -50.15 28.79 -12.20
C GLU A 116 -49.85 30.19 -12.83
N VAL A 117 -49.03 30.36 -13.88
CA VAL A 117 -49.45 30.36 -15.31
C VAL A 117 -48.24 30.78 -16.19
N ARG A 118 -48.23 30.30 -17.44
CA ARG A 118 -47.52 30.75 -18.69
C ARG A 118 -46.74 32.09 -18.66
N GLY A 119 -45.67 32.31 -19.44
CA GLY A 119 -45.10 31.54 -20.56
C GLY A 119 -45.21 32.27 -21.92
N GLY A 120 -44.21 32.15 -22.82
CA GLY A 120 -44.27 32.75 -24.16
C GLY A 120 -42.98 32.66 -24.99
N ARG A 121 -43.12 32.44 -26.31
CA ARG A 121 -42.11 32.64 -27.39
C ARG A 121 -42.66 33.68 -28.39
N ILE A 122 -41.96 33.88 -29.52
CA ILE A 122 -42.19 34.78 -30.70
C ILE A 122 -41.28 36.02 -30.59
N VAL A 123 -40.31 36.38 -31.46
CA VAL A 123 -39.95 36.16 -32.90
C VAL A 123 -40.36 37.31 -33.84
N ARG A 124 -39.36 37.97 -34.45
CA ARG A 124 -39.40 39.09 -35.44
C ARG A 124 -39.99 40.42 -34.91
N GLY A 125 -39.62 41.60 -35.45
CA GLY A 125 -38.57 41.93 -36.44
C GLY A 125 -38.85 43.26 -37.20
N LEU A 126 -37.91 43.67 -38.07
CA LEU A 126 -37.94 44.78 -39.08
C LEU A 126 -37.46 46.19 -38.65
N GLN A 127 -36.46 46.68 -39.42
CA GLN A 127 -36.37 48.02 -40.07
C GLN A 127 -36.24 49.30 -39.21
N ASP A 128 -35.64 50.42 -39.67
CA ASP A 128 -34.72 50.76 -40.79
C ASP A 128 -34.17 52.20 -40.56
N GLU A 129 -33.28 52.86 -41.32
CA GLU A 129 -32.49 52.57 -42.56
C GLU A 129 -30.97 52.76 -42.22
N ARG A 130 -29.97 53.21 -43.01
CA ARG A 130 -29.67 53.59 -44.44
C ARG A 130 -28.12 53.49 -44.61
N GLY A 131 -27.51 53.61 -45.81
CA GLY A 131 -26.04 53.83 -45.84
C GLY A 131 -25.15 53.83 -47.10
N GLY A 132 -25.61 53.50 -48.32
CA GLY A 132 -24.99 53.85 -49.62
C GLY A 132 -23.55 53.38 -50.02
N GLY A 133 -23.41 52.81 -51.23
CA GLY A 133 -22.32 53.17 -52.17
C GLY A 133 -21.36 52.08 -52.68
N GLY A 134 -21.63 51.51 -53.87
CA GLY A 134 -20.67 50.75 -54.71
C GLY A 134 -20.27 49.35 -54.19
N GLY A 135 -19.77 48.41 -54.99
CA GLY A 135 -19.55 48.36 -56.45
C GLY A 135 -18.72 47.11 -56.81
N ASP A 136 -18.82 46.63 -58.05
CA ASP A 136 -17.97 45.60 -58.70
C ASP A 136 -17.86 44.20 -58.07
N GLU A 137 -18.83 43.38 -58.48
CA GLU A 137 -18.79 41.93 -58.77
C GLU A 137 -17.41 41.21 -58.74
N ARG A 138 -17.33 40.10 -57.99
CA ARG A 138 -16.52 38.92 -58.36
C ARG A 138 -17.28 37.63 -58.08
N GLU A 139 -17.08 36.63 -58.94
CA GLU A 139 -17.89 35.41 -59.00
C GLU A 139 -17.79 34.53 -57.74
N HIS A 140 -18.94 34.05 -57.25
CA HIS A 140 -19.01 33.13 -56.12
C HIS A 140 -19.76 31.83 -56.50
N ARG A 141 -19.13 31.02 -57.36
CA ARG A 141 -19.73 29.77 -57.86
C ARG A 141 -19.58 28.63 -56.86
N ALA A 142 -20.59 28.44 -56.02
CA ALA A 142 -20.67 27.31 -55.11
C ALA A 142 -20.69 25.95 -55.85
N SER A 143 -20.02 24.96 -55.28
CA SER A 143 -20.18 23.54 -55.62
C SER A 143 -20.28 22.73 -54.34
N TYR A 144 -21.29 21.87 -54.24
CA TYR A 144 -21.64 21.21 -52.99
C TYR A 144 -20.74 20.00 -52.72
N ALA A 145 -19.92 20.08 -51.67
CA ALA A 145 -19.32 18.92 -51.02
C ALA A 145 -20.03 18.71 -49.67
N SER A 146 -20.49 17.49 -49.38
CA SER A 146 -21.16 17.18 -48.13
C SER A 146 -20.15 17.02 -46.99
N GLU A 147 -20.09 17.98 -46.07
CA GLU A 147 -19.42 17.79 -44.78
C GLU A 147 -20.20 16.75 -43.96
N ALA A 148 -19.73 15.50 -44.00
CA ALA A 148 -20.02 14.56 -42.93
C ALA A 148 -19.38 15.10 -41.63
N PRO A 149 -20.08 15.08 -40.48
CA PRO A 149 -19.53 15.58 -39.24
C PRO A 149 -18.26 14.81 -38.89
N ASN A 150 -17.16 15.53 -38.63
CA ASN A 150 -15.86 14.97 -38.33
C ASN A 150 -15.86 14.28 -36.96
N VAL A 151 -16.30 13.02 -36.93
CA VAL A 151 -16.28 12.17 -35.74
C VAL A 151 -14.82 11.98 -35.31
N PRO A 152 -14.41 12.43 -34.11
CA PRO A 152 -13.03 12.28 -33.67
C PRO A 152 -12.65 10.80 -33.62
N ALA A 153 -11.63 10.41 -34.39
CA ALA A 153 -11.11 9.06 -34.36
C ALA A 153 -10.71 8.68 -32.91
N PRO A 154 -11.04 7.47 -32.42
CA PRO A 154 -10.83 7.10 -31.02
C PRO A 154 -9.37 7.28 -30.64
N GLY A 155 -9.14 8.13 -29.63
CA GLY A 155 -7.83 8.73 -29.36
C GLY A 155 -6.74 7.69 -29.14
N ARG A 156 -5.75 7.67 -30.04
CA ARG A 156 -4.50 6.93 -29.86
C ARG A 156 -3.83 7.47 -28.59
N LEU A 157 -3.90 6.72 -27.49
CA LEU A 157 -3.44 7.15 -26.17
C LEU A 157 -2.01 7.69 -26.25
N ASP A 158 -1.85 8.98 -25.97
CA ASP A 158 -0.55 9.62 -26.01
C ASP A 158 0.36 8.99 -24.94
N SER A 159 1.55 8.57 -25.39
CA SER A 159 2.58 8.01 -24.51
C SER A 159 3.13 9.08 -23.54
N GLY A 160 3.06 10.37 -23.93
CA GLY A 160 3.30 11.50 -23.04
C GLY A 160 2.28 11.60 -21.92
N ALA A 161 0.99 11.57 -22.22
CA ALA A 161 -0.11 11.59 -21.25
C ALA A 161 -0.05 10.42 -20.26
N MET A 162 0.17 9.19 -20.73
CA MET A 162 0.35 8.03 -19.84
C MET A 162 1.61 8.16 -18.96
N GLY A 163 2.73 8.60 -19.55
CA GLY A 163 3.96 8.85 -18.79
C GLY A 163 3.83 10.00 -17.77
N ALA A 164 3.02 11.01 -18.06
CA ALA A 164 2.70 12.10 -17.14
C ALA A 164 1.83 11.61 -15.98
N TYR A 165 0.75 10.85 -16.27
CA TYR A 165 -0.09 10.20 -15.26
C TYR A 165 0.74 9.30 -14.32
N TRP A 166 1.60 8.44 -14.88
CA TRP A 166 2.47 7.57 -14.09
C TRP A 166 3.49 8.34 -13.24
N ARG A 167 4.04 9.45 -13.74
CA ARG A 167 4.93 10.32 -12.97
C ARG A 167 4.20 11.01 -11.81
N ILE A 168 3.00 11.55 -12.07
CA ILE A 168 2.22 12.31 -11.07
C ILE A 168 1.72 11.41 -9.93
N THR A 169 1.17 10.25 -10.27
CA THR A 169 0.65 9.29 -9.27
C THR A 169 1.73 8.67 -8.36
N ARG A 170 3.00 8.76 -8.76
CA ARG A 170 4.18 8.38 -7.93
C ARG A 170 4.60 9.45 -6.92
N GLU A 171 4.15 10.70 -7.07
CA GLU A 171 4.55 11.79 -6.18
C GLU A 171 4.02 11.56 -4.75
N PRO A 172 4.75 11.92 -3.68
CA PRO A 172 4.34 11.66 -2.30
C PRO A 172 2.91 12.12 -1.97
N ARG A 173 2.48 13.27 -2.50
CA ARG A 173 1.11 13.78 -2.28
C ARG A 173 0.02 12.86 -2.84
N TYR A 174 0.22 12.21 -3.97
CA TYR A 174 -0.73 11.21 -4.48
C TYR A 174 -0.53 9.85 -3.84
N SER A 175 0.72 9.37 -3.79
CA SER A 175 1.03 8.02 -3.29
C SER A 175 0.63 7.80 -1.83
N LEU A 176 0.76 8.80 -0.96
CA LEU A 176 0.45 8.67 0.48
C LEU A 176 -1.01 8.99 0.79
N LEU A 177 -1.62 9.99 0.15
CA LEU A 177 -3.07 10.24 0.28
C LEU A 177 -3.89 9.08 -0.28
N PHE A 178 -3.40 8.40 -1.33
CA PHE A 178 -4.06 7.20 -1.85
C PHE A 178 -3.92 6.01 -0.89
N ALA A 179 -2.78 5.86 -0.19
CA ALA A 179 -2.62 4.79 0.82
C ALA A 179 -3.38 5.06 2.13
N LEU A 180 -3.71 6.32 2.45
CA LEU A 180 -4.35 6.71 3.72
C LEU A 180 -5.65 5.94 4.06
N PRO A 181 -6.58 5.63 3.14
CA PRO A 181 -7.76 4.85 3.48
C PRO A 181 -7.44 3.39 3.84
N LEU A 182 -6.36 2.79 3.30
CA LEU A 182 -5.92 1.46 3.74
C LEU A 182 -5.54 1.48 5.22
N LEU A 183 -4.78 2.49 5.65
CA LEU A 183 -4.42 2.69 7.06
C LEU A 183 -5.67 2.90 7.92
N VAL A 184 -6.56 3.81 7.53
CA VAL A 184 -7.78 4.11 8.31
C VAL A 184 -8.68 2.88 8.43
N PHE A 185 -8.96 2.15 7.34
CA PHE A 185 -9.79 0.95 7.41
C PHE A 185 -9.09 -0.20 8.13
N TYR A 186 -7.77 -0.34 8.02
CA TYR A 186 -7.02 -1.33 8.79
C TYR A 186 -7.10 -1.07 10.30
N GLU A 187 -6.76 0.13 10.78
CA GLU A 187 -6.78 0.44 12.22
C GLU A 187 -8.22 0.38 12.79
N LEU A 188 -9.22 0.81 12.02
CA LEU A 188 -10.64 0.67 12.42
C LEU A 188 -11.06 -0.79 12.53
N LEU A 189 -10.59 -1.69 11.66
CA LEU A 189 -10.89 -3.11 11.76
C LEU A 189 -10.08 -3.78 12.88
N ALA A 190 -8.82 -3.37 13.09
CA ALA A 190 -7.94 -3.89 14.14
C ALA A 190 -8.45 -3.54 15.55
N THR A 191 -8.98 -2.34 15.77
CA THR A 191 -9.55 -1.92 17.06
C THR A 191 -10.83 -2.67 17.45
N VAL A 192 -11.49 -3.35 16.51
CA VAL A 192 -12.68 -4.19 16.77
C VAL A 192 -12.43 -5.70 16.68
N GLN A 193 -11.17 -6.16 16.51
CA GLN A 193 -10.87 -7.59 16.61
C GLN A 193 -10.85 -8.07 18.07
N PRO A 194 -11.31 -9.31 18.34
CA PRO A 194 -11.08 -9.96 19.63
C PRO A 194 -9.58 -10.14 19.91
N VAL A 195 -9.15 -9.84 21.13
CA VAL A 195 -7.80 -10.18 21.60
C VAL A 195 -7.74 -11.69 21.88
N GLY A 196 -6.91 -12.41 21.13
CA GLY A 196 -6.73 -13.85 21.28
C GLY A 196 -5.60 -14.21 22.26
N PRO A 197 -5.31 -15.52 22.44
CA PRO A 197 -4.24 -16.01 23.32
C PRO A 197 -2.82 -15.53 22.98
N HIS A 198 -2.63 -14.96 21.77
CA HIS A 198 -1.37 -14.42 21.27
C HIS A 198 -1.42 -12.89 21.08
N GLY A 199 -2.40 -12.20 21.69
CA GLY A 199 -2.67 -10.78 21.48
C GLY A 199 -3.74 -10.53 20.42
N SER A 200 -3.89 -9.27 19.99
CA SER A 200 -4.74 -8.95 18.84
C SER A 200 -4.10 -9.49 17.55
N LEU A 201 -4.92 -10.02 16.63
CA LEU A 201 -4.44 -10.49 15.34
C LEU A 201 -4.16 -9.29 14.44
N ARG A 202 -2.93 -9.17 13.93
CA ARG A 202 -2.45 -8.06 13.08
C ARG A 202 -1.69 -8.63 11.87
N SER A 203 -1.40 -7.78 10.88
CA SER A 203 -0.45 -8.13 9.82
C SER A 203 0.92 -8.47 10.42
N GLY A 204 1.62 -9.47 9.86
CA GLY A 204 2.95 -9.85 10.34
C GLY A 204 3.99 -8.74 10.13
N ALA A 205 3.85 -7.91 9.09
CA ALA A 205 4.72 -6.76 8.88
C ALA A 205 4.41 -5.60 9.83
N ASP A 206 3.14 -5.39 10.18
CA ASP A 206 2.72 -4.43 11.21
C ASP A 206 3.35 -4.78 12.57
N ALA A 207 3.22 -6.03 13.01
CA ALA A 207 3.83 -6.50 14.25
C ALA A 207 5.38 -6.37 14.27
N ILE A 208 6.05 -6.53 13.13
CA ILE A 208 7.51 -6.29 13.00
C ILE A 208 7.84 -4.79 13.09
N LEU A 209 7.03 -3.93 12.46
CA LEU A 209 7.24 -2.49 12.44
C LEU A 209 6.92 -1.84 13.80
N GLU A 210 5.92 -2.34 14.53
CA GLU A 210 5.60 -1.92 15.91
C GLU A 210 6.64 -2.42 16.93
N GLY A 211 7.29 -3.56 16.69
CA GLY A 211 8.21 -4.21 17.62
C GLY A 211 9.26 -3.28 18.29
N PRO A 212 10.03 -2.47 17.53
CA PRO A 212 10.97 -1.50 18.08
C PRO A 212 10.31 -0.42 18.96
N PHE A 213 9.09 0.00 18.62
CA PHE A 213 8.34 1.00 19.39
C PHE A 213 7.73 0.39 20.66
N ILE A 214 7.31 -0.88 20.62
CA ILE A 214 6.91 -1.66 21.80
C ILE A 214 8.10 -1.84 22.75
N ALA A 215 9.29 -2.14 22.22
CA ALA A 215 10.51 -2.23 23.03
C ALA A 215 10.91 -0.89 23.68
N LEU A 216 10.65 0.24 23.01
CA LEU A 216 10.99 1.59 23.51
C LEU A 216 9.93 2.17 24.47
N ALA A 217 8.64 1.94 24.23
CA ALA A 217 7.53 2.63 24.88
C ALA A 217 6.47 1.69 25.50
N GLY A 218 6.72 0.38 25.52
CA GLY A 218 5.83 -0.63 26.09
C GLY A 218 4.46 -0.63 25.41
N SER A 219 3.39 -0.61 26.21
CA SER A 219 2.01 -0.54 25.73
C SER A 219 1.66 0.75 24.95
N ARG A 220 2.52 1.78 24.98
CA ARG A 220 2.38 2.98 24.13
C ARG A 220 3.10 2.84 22.78
N GLY A 221 3.82 1.74 22.53
CA GLY A 221 4.54 1.46 21.30
C GLY A 221 3.69 1.59 20.03
N PRO A 222 2.53 0.91 19.93
CA PRO A 222 1.61 1.04 18.78
C PRO A 222 1.18 2.48 18.49
N LEU A 223 0.83 3.24 19.54
CA LEU A 223 0.42 4.65 19.41
C LEU A 223 1.59 5.53 18.97
N LEU A 224 2.80 5.28 19.45
CA LEU A 224 4.01 5.99 19.04
C LEU A 224 4.40 5.66 17.59
N PHE A 225 4.31 4.39 17.19
CA PHE A 225 4.51 3.95 15.81
C PHE A 225 3.53 4.64 14.87
N LEU A 226 2.22 4.55 15.15
CA LEU A 226 1.17 5.17 14.33
C LEU A 226 1.33 6.70 14.26
N ALA A 227 1.71 7.35 15.37
CA ALA A 227 1.99 8.79 15.40
C ALA A 227 3.23 9.17 14.56
N CYS A 228 4.31 8.38 14.62
CA CYS A 228 5.51 8.58 13.80
C CYS A 228 5.22 8.34 12.30
N LEU A 229 4.53 7.25 11.97
CA LEU A 229 4.15 6.89 10.60
C LEU A 229 3.24 7.96 9.98
N THR A 230 2.20 8.37 10.70
CA THR A 230 1.27 9.42 10.27
C THR A 230 1.97 10.78 10.20
N GLY A 231 2.82 11.11 11.17
CA GLY A 231 3.57 12.38 11.19
C GLY A 231 4.54 12.51 10.01
N VAL A 232 5.30 11.45 9.70
CA VAL A 232 6.19 11.41 8.52
C VAL A 232 5.37 11.44 7.22
N GLY A 233 4.25 10.71 7.15
CA GLY A 233 3.34 10.74 6.01
C GLY A 233 2.78 12.14 5.73
N VAL A 234 2.24 12.80 6.76
CA VAL A 234 1.72 14.18 6.69
C VAL A 234 2.83 15.16 6.32
N TRP A 235 4.04 15.03 6.89
CA TRP A 235 5.19 15.87 6.53
C TRP A 235 5.60 15.72 5.07
N LEU A 236 5.64 14.49 4.53
CA LEU A 236 5.93 14.23 3.12
C LEU A 236 4.86 14.81 2.20
N VAL A 237 3.57 14.60 2.52
CA VAL A 237 2.45 15.18 1.75
C VAL A 237 2.48 16.70 1.80
N ALA A 238 2.69 17.32 2.97
CA ALA A 238 2.77 18.77 3.11
C ALA A 238 4.01 19.38 2.44
N ARG A 239 5.18 18.70 2.49
CA ARG A 239 6.40 19.09 1.76
C ARG A 239 6.13 19.17 0.27
N ASP A 240 5.36 18.21 -0.27
CA ASP A 240 5.13 18.01 -1.69
C ASP A 240 3.91 18.75 -2.26
N LEU A 241 2.87 19.01 -1.47
CA LEU A 241 1.75 19.89 -1.84
C LEU A 241 2.20 21.32 -2.22
N ARG A 242 3.36 21.76 -1.71
CA ARG A 242 4.00 23.03 -2.11
C ARG A 242 4.51 23.03 -3.55
N ARG A 243 4.59 21.87 -4.21
CA ARG A 243 4.98 21.72 -5.63
C ARG A 243 3.78 21.67 -6.58
N GLY A 244 2.57 21.40 -6.08
CA GLY A 244 1.37 21.32 -6.91
C GLY A 244 0.13 20.85 -6.17
N ARG A 245 -1.04 21.21 -6.69
CA ARG A 245 -2.35 20.80 -6.16
C ARG A 245 -2.64 19.33 -6.48
N VAL A 246 -3.58 18.74 -5.74
CA VAL A 246 -4.12 17.40 -5.99
C VAL A 246 -5.39 17.51 -6.83
N ASP A 247 -5.51 16.72 -7.89
CA ASP A 247 -6.77 16.45 -8.60
C ASP A 247 -7.37 15.13 -8.04
N PRO A 248 -8.51 15.18 -7.32
CA PRO A 248 -9.14 13.99 -6.77
C PRO A 248 -9.54 12.93 -7.80
N LYS A 249 -9.74 13.31 -9.08
CA LYS A 249 -10.09 12.37 -10.15
C LYS A 249 -9.02 11.31 -10.38
N LEU A 250 -7.75 11.65 -10.11
CA LEU A 250 -6.64 10.71 -10.28
C LEU A 250 -6.70 9.53 -9.30
N PHE A 251 -7.30 9.69 -8.11
CA PHE A 251 -7.48 8.57 -7.18
C PHE A 251 -8.47 7.52 -7.72
N GLY A 252 -9.51 7.94 -8.45
CA GLY A 252 -10.41 7.02 -9.14
C GLY A 252 -9.70 6.23 -10.24
N ALA A 253 -8.83 6.88 -11.01
CA ALA A 253 -7.97 6.22 -11.99
C ALA A 253 -6.96 5.26 -11.33
N MET A 254 -6.31 5.67 -10.23
CA MET A 254 -5.39 4.83 -9.46
C MET A 254 -6.07 3.60 -8.85
N LEU A 255 -7.34 3.70 -8.43
CA LEU A 255 -8.10 2.57 -7.90
C LEU A 255 -8.48 1.56 -9.00
N LEU A 256 -8.93 2.04 -10.16
CA LEU A 256 -9.20 1.19 -11.32
C LEU A 256 -7.92 0.53 -11.86
N GLU A 257 -6.81 1.27 -11.90
CA GLU A 257 -5.49 0.73 -12.25
C GLU A 257 -5.05 -0.35 -11.24
N SER A 258 -5.17 -0.08 -9.94
CA SER A 258 -4.79 -1.05 -8.88
C SER A 258 -5.65 -2.33 -8.92
N ALA A 259 -6.95 -2.21 -9.19
CA ALA A 259 -7.85 -3.37 -9.35
C ALA A 259 -7.50 -4.19 -10.60
N ALA A 260 -7.23 -3.54 -11.73
CA ALA A 260 -6.80 -4.21 -12.96
C ALA A 260 -5.43 -4.89 -12.79
N LEU A 261 -4.49 -4.23 -12.11
CA LEU A 261 -3.18 -4.78 -11.77
C LEU A 261 -3.27 -5.94 -10.77
N ALA A 262 -4.25 -5.95 -9.87
CA ALA A 262 -4.45 -7.03 -8.88
C ALA A 262 -4.93 -8.31 -9.57
N LEU A 263 -5.90 -8.19 -10.48
CA LEU A 263 -6.33 -9.31 -11.34
C LEU A 263 -5.18 -9.79 -12.24
N LEU A 264 -4.41 -8.86 -12.82
CA LEU A 264 -3.22 -9.19 -13.61
C LEU A 264 -2.15 -9.92 -12.77
N ALA A 265 -1.92 -9.51 -11.53
CA ALA A 265 -1.00 -10.16 -10.60
C ALA A 265 -1.41 -11.63 -10.37
N GLY A 266 -2.69 -11.85 -10.03
CA GLY A 266 -3.24 -13.19 -9.83
C GLY A 266 -3.07 -14.09 -11.05
N VAL A 267 -3.34 -13.59 -12.26
CA VAL A 267 -3.14 -14.35 -13.51
C VAL A 267 -1.65 -14.61 -13.79
N VAL A 268 -0.81 -13.57 -13.74
CA VAL A 268 0.61 -13.64 -14.13
C VAL A 268 1.42 -14.49 -13.16
N VAL A 269 1.26 -14.31 -11.84
CA VAL A 269 2.00 -15.06 -10.82
C VAL A 269 1.57 -16.53 -10.84
N SER A 270 0.26 -16.82 -10.97
CA SER A 270 -0.24 -18.19 -11.07
C SER A 270 0.27 -18.88 -12.34
N ALA A 271 0.16 -18.24 -13.51
CA ALA A 271 0.65 -18.81 -14.76
C ALA A 271 2.17 -19.06 -14.72
N ALA A 272 2.95 -18.10 -14.23
CA ALA A 272 4.40 -18.25 -14.09
C ALA A 272 4.78 -19.39 -13.13
N THR A 273 4.05 -19.55 -12.01
CA THR A 273 4.26 -20.66 -11.05
C THR A 273 3.95 -22.02 -11.70
N VAL A 274 2.83 -22.12 -12.44
CA VAL A 274 2.43 -23.34 -13.15
C VAL A 274 3.43 -23.69 -14.26
N HIS A 275 3.90 -22.71 -15.04
CA HIS A 275 4.91 -22.92 -16.07
C HIS A 275 6.26 -23.37 -15.50
N LEU A 276 6.66 -22.88 -14.32
CA LEU A 276 7.93 -23.24 -13.68
C LEU A 276 7.89 -24.59 -12.95
N LEU A 277 6.74 -24.99 -12.41
CA LEU A 277 6.59 -26.22 -11.61
C LEU A 277 5.83 -27.36 -12.31
N GLY A 278 5.33 -27.14 -13.53
CA GLY A 278 4.67 -28.16 -14.36
C GLY A 278 3.29 -28.62 -13.87
N ARG A 279 2.72 -27.95 -12.86
CA ARG A 279 1.43 -28.30 -12.25
C ARG A 279 0.74 -27.08 -11.67
N ALA A 280 -0.59 -27.07 -11.74
CA ALA A 280 -1.41 -26.26 -10.85
C ALA A 280 -1.47 -26.91 -9.46
N THR A 281 -1.53 -26.09 -8.43
CA THR A 281 -1.85 -26.51 -7.06
C THR A 281 -2.64 -25.37 -6.44
N PRO A 282 -3.82 -25.61 -5.84
CA PRO A 282 -4.53 -24.55 -5.13
C PRO A 282 -3.63 -23.93 -4.06
N LEU A 283 -3.62 -22.60 -3.96
CA LEU A 283 -3.06 -21.96 -2.79
C LEU A 283 -3.96 -22.31 -1.61
N LEU A 284 -3.41 -23.00 -0.61
CA LEU A 284 -4.15 -23.25 0.62
C LEU A 284 -4.30 -21.91 1.34
N ILE A 285 -5.52 -21.36 1.31
CA ILE A 285 -5.92 -20.24 2.17
C ILE A 285 -5.81 -20.62 3.67
N GLY A 286 -5.67 -21.92 3.97
CA GLY A 286 -5.14 -22.42 5.24
C GLY A 286 -5.98 -21.96 6.43
N GLN A 287 -5.31 -21.51 7.50
CA GLN A 287 -6.00 -20.97 8.67
C GLN A 287 -6.71 -19.64 8.38
N MET A 288 -6.23 -18.82 7.44
CA MET A 288 -6.89 -17.55 7.06
C MET A 288 -8.32 -17.79 6.56
N GLY A 289 -8.57 -18.90 5.87
CA GLY A 289 -9.89 -19.27 5.37
C GLY A 289 -10.93 -19.51 6.48
N THR A 290 -10.47 -19.90 7.67
CA THR A 290 -11.34 -20.10 8.85
C THR A 290 -11.64 -18.82 9.62
N LEU A 291 -10.96 -17.71 9.30
CA LEU A 291 -11.18 -16.42 9.96
C LEU A 291 -12.44 -15.72 9.45
N GLY A 292 -13.04 -14.91 10.33
CA GLY A 292 -14.18 -14.05 10.02
C GLY A 292 -13.87 -13.07 8.89
N GLY A 293 -14.91 -12.67 8.13
CA GLY A 293 -14.75 -11.79 6.97
C GLY A 293 -14.10 -10.43 7.30
N SER A 294 -14.46 -9.83 8.45
CA SER A 294 -13.81 -8.59 8.94
C SER A 294 -12.32 -8.79 9.21
N THR A 295 -11.94 -9.92 9.81
CA THR A 295 -10.55 -10.29 10.09
C THR A 295 -9.75 -10.55 8.81
N ARG A 296 -10.33 -11.28 7.84
CA ARG A 296 -9.70 -11.49 6.51
C ARG A 296 -9.49 -10.18 5.75
N LEU A 297 -10.51 -9.31 5.74
CA LEU A 297 -10.42 -7.99 5.09
C LEU A 297 -9.34 -7.13 5.76
N MET A 298 -9.30 -7.09 7.09
CA MET A 298 -8.26 -6.41 7.84
C MET A 298 -6.87 -6.91 7.47
N LEU A 299 -6.64 -8.23 7.45
CA LEU A 299 -5.33 -8.79 7.12
C LEU A 299 -4.92 -8.48 5.68
N ALA A 300 -5.83 -8.49 4.71
CA ALA A 300 -5.54 -8.08 3.32
C ALA A 300 -5.16 -6.58 3.20
N LEU A 301 -5.90 -5.69 3.88
CA LEU A 301 -5.57 -4.26 3.92
C LEU A 301 -4.23 -4.01 4.63
N GLY A 302 -3.96 -4.75 5.70
CA GLY A 302 -2.72 -4.70 6.47
C GLY A 302 -1.51 -5.24 5.72
N ALA A 303 -1.67 -6.33 4.97
CA ALA A 303 -0.65 -6.85 4.07
C ALA A 303 -0.31 -5.81 3.00
N GLY A 304 -1.31 -5.34 2.24
CA GLY A 304 -1.08 -4.34 1.20
C GLY A 304 -0.45 -3.03 1.71
N LEU A 305 -0.78 -2.57 2.91
CA LEU A 305 -0.13 -1.38 3.48
C LEU A 305 1.26 -1.68 4.08
N TYR A 306 1.33 -2.56 5.07
CA TYR A 306 2.52 -2.73 5.90
C TYR A 306 3.57 -3.66 5.28
N GLU A 307 3.20 -4.63 4.44
CA GLU A 307 4.18 -5.45 3.71
C GLU A 307 4.80 -4.70 2.52
N GLU A 308 4.07 -3.78 1.89
CA GLU A 308 4.68 -2.89 0.90
C GLU A 308 5.60 -1.86 1.56
N LEU A 309 5.25 -1.37 2.76
CA LEU A 309 6.13 -0.52 3.56
C LEU A 309 7.40 -1.29 4.00
N LEU A 310 7.26 -2.45 4.62
CA LEU A 310 8.38 -3.24 5.13
C LEU A 310 9.27 -3.80 4.01
N PHE A 311 8.70 -4.52 3.04
CA PHE A 311 9.51 -5.24 2.06
C PHE A 311 9.92 -4.36 0.87
N ARG A 312 9.09 -3.41 0.41
CA ARG A 312 9.37 -2.66 -0.83
C ARG A 312 9.95 -1.26 -0.54
N VAL A 313 9.38 -0.51 0.40
CA VAL A 313 9.95 0.79 0.80
C VAL A 313 11.22 0.62 1.63
N LEU A 314 11.19 -0.18 2.70
CA LEU A 314 12.34 -0.32 3.61
C LEU A 314 13.36 -1.35 3.11
N LEU A 315 13.00 -2.63 2.93
CA LEU A 315 13.97 -3.68 2.58
C LEU A 315 14.56 -3.52 1.18
N VAL A 316 13.75 -3.49 0.12
CA VAL A 316 14.25 -3.29 -1.27
C VAL A 316 14.97 -1.94 -1.40
N GLY A 317 14.48 -0.88 -0.74
CA GLY A 317 15.17 0.41 -0.65
C GLY A 317 16.56 0.32 -0.01
N ALA A 318 16.68 -0.37 1.12
CA ALA A 318 17.94 -0.58 1.82
C ALA A 318 18.91 -1.47 1.05
N LEU A 319 18.43 -2.56 0.42
CA LEU A 319 19.24 -3.45 -0.41
C LEU A 319 19.79 -2.72 -1.65
N ALA A 320 18.99 -1.88 -2.30
CA ALA A 320 19.43 -1.05 -3.42
C ALA A 320 20.43 0.03 -2.96
N TRP A 321 20.22 0.63 -1.79
CA TRP A 321 21.18 1.57 -1.19
C TRP A 321 22.51 0.89 -0.88
N VAL A 322 22.50 -0.30 -0.25
CA VAL A 322 23.69 -1.12 0.03
C VAL A 322 24.45 -1.45 -1.26
N GLY A 323 23.75 -1.95 -2.29
CA GLY A 323 24.33 -2.28 -3.58
C GLY A 323 25.13 -1.13 -4.20
N ARG A 324 24.55 0.08 -4.21
CA ARG A 324 25.25 1.27 -4.75
C ARG A 324 26.29 1.85 -3.79
N ARG A 325 26.03 1.90 -2.48
CA ARG A 325 26.86 2.65 -1.51
C ARG A 325 28.05 1.86 -0.97
N LEU A 326 27.94 0.54 -0.86
CA LEU A 326 29.03 -0.33 -0.38
C LEU A 326 29.79 -0.99 -1.54
N PHE A 327 29.08 -1.45 -2.58
CA PHE A 327 29.68 -2.17 -3.71
C PHE A 327 29.86 -1.33 -4.98
N GLY A 328 29.50 -0.04 -4.95
CA GLY A 328 29.67 0.88 -6.09
C GLY A 328 28.83 0.54 -7.32
N TRP A 329 27.80 -0.31 -7.17
CA TRP A 329 27.04 -0.82 -8.31
C TRP A 329 26.23 0.27 -9.01
N GLN A 330 26.10 0.11 -10.32
CA GLN A 330 25.19 0.89 -11.15
C GLN A 330 23.73 0.58 -10.79
N GLU A 331 22.83 1.47 -11.21
CA GLU A 331 21.43 1.46 -10.75
C GLU A 331 20.68 0.17 -11.10
N VAL A 332 20.83 -0.35 -12.33
CA VAL A 332 20.16 -1.59 -12.75
C VAL A 332 20.66 -2.83 -11.98
N PRO A 333 21.97 -3.13 -11.87
CA PRO A 333 22.46 -4.23 -11.01
C PRO A 333 21.98 -4.13 -9.55
N ALA A 334 22.02 -2.94 -8.94
CA ALA A 334 21.56 -2.75 -7.57
C ALA A 334 20.04 -2.98 -7.43
N GLY A 335 19.24 -2.51 -8.38
CA GLY A 335 17.80 -2.76 -8.43
C GLY A 335 17.46 -4.24 -8.63
N VAL A 336 18.13 -4.93 -9.57
CA VAL A 336 17.91 -6.37 -9.82
C VAL A 336 18.28 -7.20 -8.57
N PHE A 337 19.42 -6.91 -7.93
CA PHE A 337 19.80 -7.55 -6.67
C PHE A 337 18.74 -7.34 -5.58
N ALA A 338 18.31 -6.09 -5.37
CA ALA A 338 17.33 -5.75 -4.35
C ALA A 338 15.97 -6.42 -4.59
N VAL A 339 15.49 -6.46 -5.84
CA VAL A 339 14.26 -7.17 -6.23
C VAL A 339 14.37 -8.66 -5.96
N VAL A 340 15.44 -9.32 -6.40
CA VAL A 340 15.59 -10.78 -6.27
C VAL A 340 15.76 -11.21 -4.81
N LEU A 341 16.63 -10.53 -4.06
CA LEU A 341 16.87 -10.86 -2.65
C LEU A 341 15.69 -10.43 -1.75
N GLY A 342 15.09 -9.27 -2.01
CA GLY A 342 13.88 -8.81 -1.31
C GLY A 342 12.70 -9.76 -1.52
N ALA A 343 12.50 -10.26 -2.74
CA ALA A 343 11.47 -11.26 -3.04
C ALA A 343 11.74 -12.63 -2.38
N ALA A 344 13.00 -13.04 -2.28
CA ALA A 344 13.38 -14.27 -1.57
C ALA A 344 13.12 -14.16 -0.05
N ILE A 345 13.45 -13.02 0.55
CA ILE A 345 13.18 -12.73 1.97
C ILE A 345 11.66 -12.64 2.22
N PHE A 346 10.91 -11.96 1.34
CA PHE A 346 9.44 -11.90 1.39
C PHE A 346 8.80 -13.29 1.30
N SER A 347 9.31 -14.19 0.44
CA SER A 347 8.80 -15.56 0.37
C SER A 347 9.14 -16.37 1.63
N ALA A 348 10.38 -16.27 2.13
CA ALA A 348 10.80 -16.96 3.35
C ALA A 348 10.03 -16.49 4.60
N PHE A 349 9.70 -15.19 4.69
CA PHE A 349 8.95 -14.59 5.80
C PHE A 349 7.61 -15.27 6.07
N HIS A 350 6.90 -15.70 5.02
CA HIS A 350 5.58 -16.33 5.13
C HIS A 350 5.59 -17.72 5.81
N TYR A 351 6.77 -18.26 6.12
CA TYR A 351 6.95 -19.51 6.86
C TYR A 351 7.33 -19.27 8.34
N ILE A 352 7.11 -18.05 8.85
CA ILE A 352 7.49 -17.61 10.19
C ILE A 352 6.25 -17.09 10.95
N GLY A 353 6.07 -17.55 12.19
CA GLY A 353 5.03 -17.08 13.11
C GLY A 353 3.83 -18.03 13.27
N PRO A 354 2.87 -17.72 14.16
CA PRO A 354 1.80 -18.64 14.55
C PRO A 354 0.81 -19.02 13.43
N TYR A 355 0.73 -18.19 12.38
CA TYR A 355 -0.18 -18.33 11.24
C TYR A 355 0.55 -18.52 9.91
N ALA A 356 1.79 -19.03 9.96
CA ALA A 356 2.63 -19.29 8.81
C ALA A 356 2.00 -20.29 7.81
N ASP A 357 2.35 -20.15 6.54
CA ASP A 357 2.03 -21.14 5.51
C ASP A 357 2.67 -22.49 5.87
N PRO A 358 1.99 -23.64 5.62
CA PRO A 358 2.64 -24.94 5.58
C PRO A 358 3.73 -24.95 4.49
N TRP A 359 4.95 -25.39 4.83
CA TRP A 359 6.06 -25.38 3.87
C TRP A 359 5.78 -26.26 2.65
N ALA A 360 5.70 -25.63 1.48
CA ALA A 360 5.59 -26.30 0.19
C ALA A 360 6.33 -25.52 -0.89
N LEU A 361 7.02 -26.24 -1.80
CA LEU A 361 7.75 -25.62 -2.91
C LEU A 361 6.84 -24.76 -3.81
N TYR A 362 5.55 -25.12 -3.93
CA TYR A 362 4.60 -24.36 -4.75
C TYR A 362 4.30 -22.97 -4.16
N SER A 363 3.93 -22.89 -2.89
CA SER A 363 3.69 -21.60 -2.22
C SER A 363 4.98 -20.78 -2.10
N PHE A 364 6.13 -21.41 -1.89
CA PHE A 364 7.41 -20.68 -1.85
C PHE A 364 7.75 -20.04 -3.21
N VAL A 365 7.62 -20.80 -4.31
CA VAL A 365 7.83 -20.26 -5.67
C VAL A 365 6.77 -19.22 -6.03
N TYR A 366 5.51 -19.44 -5.65
CA TYR A 366 4.43 -18.48 -5.87
C TYR A 366 4.73 -17.15 -5.17
N ARG A 367 5.05 -17.17 -3.87
CA ARG A 367 5.36 -15.95 -3.10
C ARG A 367 6.67 -15.30 -3.53
N LEU A 368 7.65 -16.06 -4.03
CA LEU A 368 8.86 -15.51 -4.67
C LEU A 368 8.50 -14.73 -5.94
N LEU A 369 7.66 -15.30 -6.80
CA LEU A 369 7.21 -14.65 -8.05
C LEU A 369 6.29 -13.44 -7.76
N ALA A 370 5.42 -13.52 -6.76
CA ALA A 370 4.66 -12.37 -6.26
C ALA A 370 5.57 -11.27 -5.70
N GLY A 371 6.59 -11.63 -4.92
CA GLY A 371 7.61 -10.71 -4.40
C GLY A 371 8.33 -9.96 -5.52
N VAL A 372 8.72 -10.66 -6.59
CA VAL A 372 9.31 -10.05 -7.79
C VAL A 372 8.31 -9.14 -8.50
N PHE A 373 7.06 -9.58 -8.70
CA PHE A 373 6.00 -8.79 -9.34
C PHE A 373 5.74 -7.47 -8.58
N PHE A 374 5.46 -7.54 -7.28
CA PHE A 374 5.17 -6.35 -6.48
C PHE A 374 6.39 -5.43 -6.33
N SER A 375 7.61 -5.97 -6.28
CA SER A 375 8.83 -5.12 -6.27
C SER A 375 9.05 -4.42 -7.62
N ALA A 376 8.74 -5.07 -8.75
CA ALA A 376 8.77 -4.42 -10.07
C ALA A 376 7.64 -3.39 -10.23
N LEU A 377 6.46 -3.66 -9.67
CA LEU A 377 5.34 -2.72 -9.62
C LEU A 377 5.70 -1.49 -8.77
N TYR A 378 6.32 -1.69 -7.60
CA TYR A 378 6.81 -0.60 -6.75
C TYR A 378 7.80 0.32 -7.48
N LEU A 379 8.81 -0.25 -8.15
CA LEU A 379 9.80 0.51 -8.94
C LEU A 379 9.16 1.30 -10.11
N THR A 380 8.03 0.84 -10.66
CA THR A 380 7.39 1.44 -11.84
C THR A 380 6.20 2.36 -11.52
N ARG A 381 5.43 2.08 -10.45
CA ARG A 381 4.20 2.79 -10.08
C ARG A 381 4.20 3.40 -8.67
N GLY A 382 5.18 3.08 -7.82
CA GLY A 382 5.32 3.65 -6.48
C GLY A 382 4.42 3.02 -5.42
N PHE A 383 4.59 3.46 -4.17
CA PHE A 383 3.99 2.82 -2.99
C PHE A 383 2.46 2.70 -3.06
N GLY A 384 1.74 3.80 -3.28
CA GLY A 384 0.28 3.84 -3.15
C GLY A 384 -0.46 2.89 -4.10
N VAL A 385 -0.06 2.85 -5.38
CA VAL A 385 -0.62 1.91 -6.37
C VAL A 385 -0.25 0.47 -6.01
N THR A 386 0.99 0.22 -5.58
CA THR A 386 1.43 -1.13 -5.20
C THR A 386 0.67 -1.65 -3.98
N ALA A 387 0.49 -0.81 -2.96
CA ALA A 387 -0.23 -1.14 -1.73
C ALA A 387 -1.70 -1.50 -1.98
N TRP A 388 -2.41 -0.69 -2.79
CA TRP A 388 -3.77 -1.03 -3.21
C TRP A 388 -3.83 -2.25 -4.12
N THR A 389 -2.85 -2.45 -5.01
CA THR A 389 -2.79 -3.64 -5.86
C THR A 389 -2.65 -4.90 -5.02
N HIS A 390 -1.78 -4.89 -4.00
CA HIS A 390 -1.58 -6.02 -3.09
C HIS A 390 -2.83 -6.25 -2.22
N ALA A 391 -3.38 -5.21 -1.59
CA ALA A 391 -4.60 -5.32 -0.79
C ALA A 391 -5.82 -5.84 -1.59
N LEU A 392 -6.01 -5.37 -2.83
CA LEU A 392 -7.08 -5.84 -3.70
C LEU A 392 -6.84 -7.26 -4.22
N TYR A 393 -5.58 -7.61 -4.52
CA TYR A 393 -5.21 -8.97 -4.89
C TYR A 393 -5.54 -9.96 -3.76
N ASP A 394 -5.18 -9.64 -2.52
CA ASP A 394 -5.50 -10.47 -1.35
C ASP A 394 -7.02 -10.54 -1.11
N VAL A 395 -7.75 -9.43 -1.26
CA VAL A 395 -9.23 -9.46 -1.20
C VAL A 395 -9.82 -10.36 -2.29
N PHE A 396 -9.31 -10.32 -3.52
CA PHE A 396 -9.79 -11.21 -4.59
C PHE A 396 -9.44 -12.68 -4.34
N VAL A 397 -8.32 -12.98 -3.68
CA VAL A 397 -7.94 -14.36 -3.30
C VAL A 397 -8.70 -14.87 -2.06
N LEU A 398 -9.09 -13.99 -1.14
CA LEU A 398 -9.75 -14.35 0.13
C LEU A 398 -11.28 -14.37 0.07
N PHE A 399 -11.89 -13.82 -0.99
CA PHE A 399 -13.35 -13.66 -1.14
C PHE A 399 -13.91 -13.99 -2.54
N GLY A 400 -13.06 -14.32 -3.53
CA GLY A 400 -13.45 -14.67 -4.90
C GLY A 400 -13.57 -16.17 -5.18
#